data_AF-A0A416PEB2-F1
#
_entry.id   AF-A0A416PEB2-F1
#
_cell.length_a   1.000
_cell.length_b   1.000
_cell.length_c   1.000
_cell.angle_alpha   90.00
_cell.angle_beta   90.00
_cell.angle_gamma   90.00
#
_symmetry.space_group_name_H-M   'P 1'
#
loop_
_entity.id
_entity.type
_entity.pdbx_description
1 polymer ?
#
loop_
_entity_poly.entity_id
_entity_poly.type
_entity_poly.pdbx_seq_one_letter_code
_entity_poly.pdbx_strand_id
1 'polypeptide(L)'
;MSFDISMEFLGLNEMQKEIERLSTESELKALNKKIIKRAGEIGLQEAEGQIRKKAYSSNPMKSGRKGSRTGQHAADNVPKKGTTQSGNYGELVGWDRGDTSPFFYMKFHEWGTTMHKPKHFMLDAARPTYQALKEIAEEEYEKTLKEKLGE
;
A
#
# COMPACT_ATOMS: atom_id res chain seq x y z
N MET A 1 -7.85 -29.59 -41.76
CA MET A 1 -8.41 -28.46 -41.00
C MET A 1 -7.50 -28.24 -39.82
N SER A 2 -6.80 -27.11 -39.78
CA SER A 2 -5.98 -26.68 -38.65
C SER A 2 -6.53 -25.35 -38.15
N PHE A 3 -6.58 -25.20 -36.83
CA PHE A 3 -6.86 -23.93 -36.18
C PHE A 3 -5.60 -23.49 -35.44
N ASP A 4 -5.35 -22.19 -35.47
CA ASP A 4 -4.24 -21.56 -34.77
C ASP A 4 -4.69 -21.26 -33.33
N ILE A 5 -3.86 -21.62 -32.35
CA ILE A 5 -4.03 -21.20 -30.97
C ILE A 5 -2.82 -20.34 -30.64
N SER A 6 -2.97 -19.03 -30.75
CA SER A 6 -1.96 -18.06 -30.32
C SER A 6 -2.26 -17.57 -28.90
N MET A 7 -1.24 -17.53 -28.05
CA MET A 7 -1.29 -16.85 -26.76
C MET A 7 -0.56 -15.51 -26.89
N GLU A 8 -1.28 -14.40 -26.82
CA GLU A 8 -0.66 -13.08 -26.64
C GLU A 8 -0.52 -12.81 -25.14
N PHE A 9 0.71 -12.91 -24.63
CA PHE A 9 1.02 -12.47 -23.28
C PHE A 9 1.24 -10.95 -23.31
N LEU A 10 0.20 -10.18 -22.98
CA LEU A 10 0.35 -8.75 -22.69
C LEU A 10 0.95 -8.62 -21.29
N GLY A 11 2.13 -8.02 -21.16
CA GLY A 11 2.64 -7.60 -19.86
C GLY A 11 1.83 -6.43 -19.31
N LEU A 12 2.01 -6.11 -18.02
CA LEU A 12 1.30 -5.01 -17.36
C LEU A 12 1.40 -3.68 -18.14
N ASN A 13 2.56 -3.40 -18.73
CA ASN A 13 2.80 -2.18 -19.50
C ASN A 13 1.99 -2.16 -20.80
N GLU A 14 1.88 -3.29 -21.50
CA GLU A 14 1.07 -3.39 -22.70
C GLU A 14 -0.42 -3.26 -22.37
N MET A 15 -0.90 -3.92 -21.31
CA MET A 15 -2.28 -3.78 -20.84
C MET A 15 -2.63 -2.33 -20.48
N GLN A 16 -1.74 -1.64 -19.77
CA GLN A 16 -1.95 -0.25 -19.39
C GLN A 16 -2.07 0.66 -20.64
N LYS A 17 -1.17 0.51 -21.62
CA LYS A 17 -1.20 1.29 -22.86
C LYS A 17 -2.48 1.07 -23.65
N GLU A 18 -2.97 -0.17 -23.69
CA GLU A 18 -4.18 -0.48 -24.42
C GLU A 18 -5.43 0.10 -23.73
N ILE A 19 -5.48 0.06 -22.40
CA ILE A 19 -6.54 0.73 -21.63
C ILE A 19 -6.46 2.25 -21.79
N GLU A 20 -5.26 2.84 -21.81
CA GLU A 20 -5.04 4.26 -22.12
C GLU A 20 -5.59 4.65 -23.50
N ARG A 21 -5.51 3.75 -24.49
CA ARG A 21 -6.06 3.95 -25.83
C ARG A 21 -7.58 3.85 -25.88
N LEU A 22 -8.16 2.94 -25.08
CA LEU A 22 -9.59 2.60 -25.10
C LEU A 22 -10.43 3.36 -24.07
N SER A 23 -9.80 4.06 -23.12
CA SER A 23 -10.46 4.72 -22.00
C SER A 23 -10.14 6.21 -21.95
N THR A 24 -11.05 6.98 -21.36
CA THR A 24 -10.78 8.37 -21.01
C THR A 24 -9.77 8.47 -19.87
N GLU A 25 -9.07 9.60 -19.77
CA GLU A 25 -8.16 9.89 -18.65
C GLU A 25 -8.87 9.77 -17.29
N SER A 26 -10.16 10.13 -17.23
CA SER A 26 -10.96 10.05 -16.00
C SER A 26 -11.24 8.62 -15.55
N GLU A 27 -11.55 7.71 -16.49
CA GLU A 27 -11.77 6.29 -16.22
C GLU A 27 -10.47 5.62 -15.76
N LEU A 28 -9.37 5.90 -16.45
CA LEU A 28 -8.05 5.38 -16.08
C LEU A 28 -7.63 5.86 -14.68
N LYS A 29 -7.83 7.14 -14.34
CA LYS A 29 -7.56 7.65 -12.99
C LYS A 29 -8.42 6.97 -11.93
N ALA A 30 -9.69 6.70 -12.23
CA ALA A 30 -10.58 5.99 -11.31
C ALA A 30 -10.13 4.54 -11.10
N LEU A 31 -9.72 3.84 -12.16
CA LEU A 31 -9.19 2.48 -12.12
C LEU A 31 -7.90 2.41 -11.30
N ASN A 32 -6.93 3.28 -11.60
CA ASN A 32 -5.66 3.34 -10.87
C ASN A 32 -5.89 3.65 -9.39
N LYS A 33 -6.83 4.56 -9.07
CA LYS A 33 -7.21 4.85 -7.69
C LYS A 33 -7.82 3.63 -6.99
N LYS A 34 -8.64 2.84 -7.68
CA LYS A 34 -9.22 1.59 -7.14
C LYS A 34 -8.12 0.57 -6.81
N ILE A 35 -7.21 0.34 -7.75
CA ILE A 35 -6.05 -0.56 -7.58
C ILE A 35 -5.22 -0.14 -6.36
N ILE A 36 -4.84 1.14 -6.29
CA ILE A 36 -4.01 1.68 -5.21
C ILE A 36 -4.71 1.59 -3.85
N LYS A 37 -6.02 1.82 -3.78
CA LYS A 37 -6.78 1.68 -2.52
C LYS A 37 -6.77 0.24 -2.01
N ARG A 38 -7.00 -0.74 -2.89
CA ARG A 38 -7.00 -2.17 -2.53
C ARG A 38 -5.61 -2.62 -2.08
N ALA A 39 -4.56 -2.20 -2.79
CA ALA A 39 -3.18 -2.44 -2.36
C ALA A 39 -2.86 -1.75 -1.02
N GLY A 40 -3.35 -0.53 -0.81
CA GLY A 40 -3.17 0.22 0.44
C GLY A 40 -3.85 -0.43 1.65
N GLU A 41 -4.93 -1.19 1.45
CA GLU A 41 -5.56 -2.00 2.51
C GLU A 41 -4.68 -3.18 2.91
N ILE A 42 -4.10 -3.88 1.94
CA ILE A 42 -3.14 -4.95 2.22
C ILE A 42 -1.90 -4.39 2.93
N GLY A 43 -1.37 -3.25 2.47
CA GLY A 43 -0.23 -2.60 3.11
C GLY A 43 -0.51 -2.15 4.54
N LEU A 44 -1.76 -1.75 4.84
CA LEU A 44 -2.17 -1.47 6.21
C LEU A 44 -2.13 -2.75 7.06
N GLN A 45 -2.74 -3.84 6.60
CA GLN A 45 -2.76 -5.12 7.32
C GLN A 45 -1.35 -5.66 7.58
N GLU A 46 -0.47 -5.60 6.57
CA GLU A 46 0.92 -6.00 6.69
C GLU A 46 1.68 -5.11 7.69
N ALA A 47 1.47 -3.80 7.66
CA ALA A 47 2.08 -2.88 8.62
C ALA A 47 1.65 -3.20 10.06
N GLU A 48 0.35 -3.40 10.30
CA GLU A 48 -0.18 -3.79 11.61
C GLU A 48 0.46 -5.11 12.09
N GLY A 49 0.51 -6.13 11.22
CA GLY A 49 1.10 -7.43 11.51
C GLY A 49 2.60 -7.35 11.86
N GLN A 50 3.38 -6.60 11.09
CA GLN A 50 4.81 -6.43 11.36
C GLN A 50 5.06 -5.64 12.66
N ILE A 51 4.21 -4.66 12.97
CA ILE A 51 4.27 -3.93 14.25
C ILE A 51 3.97 -4.88 15.41
N ARG A 52 2.92 -5.71 15.31
CA ARG A 52 2.60 -6.72 16.34
C ARG A 52 3.76 -7.68 16.58
N LYS A 53 4.49 -8.04 15.52
CA LYS A 53 5.64 -8.95 15.60
C LYS A 53 6.88 -8.29 16.22
N LYS A 54 7.16 -7.04 15.89
CA LYS A 54 8.49 -6.43 16.16
C LYS A 54 8.47 -5.28 17.15
N ALA A 55 7.37 -4.53 17.22
CA ALA A 55 7.28 -3.27 17.95
C ALA A 55 6.09 -3.21 18.91
N TYR A 56 5.46 -4.34 19.21
CA TYR A 56 4.33 -4.42 20.13
C TYR A 56 4.77 -4.18 21.57
N SER A 57 4.11 -3.25 22.24
CA SER A 57 4.27 -3.05 23.69
C SER A 57 3.30 -3.95 24.44
N SER A 58 3.74 -4.58 25.52
CA SER A 58 2.86 -5.31 26.45
C SER A 58 1.91 -4.40 27.22
N ASN A 59 2.26 -3.11 27.37
CA ASN A 59 1.41 -2.12 28.03
C ASN A 59 1.43 -0.80 27.23
N PRO A 60 0.30 -0.37 26.65
CA PRO A 60 0.25 0.86 25.86
C PRO A 60 0.44 2.13 26.70
N MET A 61 0.23 2.06 28.02
CA MET A 61 0.52 3.18 28.94
C MET A 61 2.02 3.36 29.21
N LYS A 62 2.87 2.44 28.76
CA LYS A 62 4.33 2.54 28.87
C LYS A 62 5.00 2.94 27.55
N SER A 63 4.29 2.99 26.43
CA SER A 63 4.83 3.46 25.15
C SER A 63 4.62 4.96 24.95
N GLY A 64 5.51 5.59 24.18
CA GLY A 64 5.43 7.01 23.84
C GLY A 64 5.66 8.02 24.98
N ARG A 65 5.61 9.30 24.61
CA ARG A 65 5.80 10.45 25.51
C ARG A 65 4.66 10.55 26.51
N LYS A 66 4.99 10.80 27.80
CA LYS A 66 4.00 11.11 28.85
C LYS A 66 3.19 12.35 28.44
N GLY A 67 1.89 12.19 28.23
CA GLY A 67 0.97 13.21 27.69
C GLY A 67 0.41 12.92 26.29
N SER A 68 1.08 12.10 25.48
CA SER A 68 0.61 11.65 24.16
C SER A 68 0.11 10.20 24.18
N ARG A 69 -0.06 9.62 25.37
CA ARG A 69 -0.48 8.24 25.58
C ARG A 69 -1.99 8.17 25.48
N THR A 70 -2.48 7.39 24.52
CA THR A 70 -3.92 7.18 24.28
C THR A 70 -4.46 5.98 25.06
N GLY A 71 -3.58 5.13 25.62
CA GLY A 71 -3.97 3.84 26.21
C GLY A 71 -4.25 2.75 25.18
N GLN A 72 -4.01 3.00 23.89
CA GLN A 72 -4.19 2.04 22.81
C GLN A 72 -2.84 1.61 22.22
N HIS A 73 -2.81 0.51 21.46
CA HIS A 73 -1.59 0.06 20.79
C HIS A 73 -1.45 0.75 19.42
N ALA A 74 -0.20 1.10 19.08
CA ALA A 74 0.12 1.68 17.77
C ALA A 74 -0.23 0.74 16.62
N ALA A 75 -0.16 -0.58 16.83
CA ALA A 75 -0.52 -1.59 15.82
C ALA A 75 -2.00 -1.54 15.43
N ASP A 76 -2.88 -1.01 16.29
CA ASP A 76 -4.32 -0.87 15.99
C ASP A 76 -4.65 0.53 15.43
N ASN A 77 -3.64 1.39 15.29
CA ASN A 77 -3.78 2.81 14.97
C ASN A 77 -2.75 3.24 13.93
N VAL A 78 -2.41 2.35 12.99
CA VAL A 78 -1.50 2.68 11.89
C VAL A 78 -2.20 3.69 10.99
N PRO A 79 -1.64 4.88 10.77
CA PRO A 79 -2.27 5.88 9.93
C PRO A 79 -2.26 5.42 8.47
N LYS A 80 -3.39 5.63 7.78
CA LYS A 80 -3.50 5.48 6.32
C LYS A 80 -4.12 6.75 5.75
N LYS A 81 -3.47 7.34 4.76
CA LYS A 81 -3.92 8.60 4.14
C LYS A 81 -3.76 8.56 2.62
N GLY A 82 -4.86 8.85 1.93
CA GLY A 82 -4.82 9.14 0.50
C GLY A 82 -4.01 10.39 0.21
N THR A 83 -3.10 10.29 -0.74
CA THR A 83 -2.24 11.37 -1.21
C THR A 83 -2.42 11.56 -2.72
N THR A 84 -2.05 12.74 -3.22
CA THR A 84 -1.98 13.00 -4.65
C THR A 84 -0.68 13.72 -4.92
N GLN A 85 0.17 13.11 -5.75
CA GLN A 85 1.46 13.68 -6.16
C GLN A 85 1.50 13.73 -7.68
N SER A 86 1.79 14.91 -8.23
CA SER A 86 1.88 15.13 -9.69
C SER A 86 0.67 14.60 -10.47
N GLY A 87 -0.53 14.73 -9.90
CA GLY A 87 -1.78 14.26 -10.52
C GLY A 87 -2.11 12.77 -10.31
N ASN A 88 -1.21 11.98 -9.72
CA ASN A 88 -1.40 10.57 -9.44
C ASN A 88 -1.85 10.33 -8.00
N TYR A 89 -2.85 9.46 -7.83
CA TYR A 89 -3.32 9.04 -6.51
C TYR A 89 -2.33 8.05 -5.87
N GLY A 90 -2.08 8.21 -4.58
CA GLY A 90 -1.29 7.29 -3.77
C GLY A 90 -1.97 7.04 -2.43
N GLU A 91 -1.51 6.01 -1.72
CA GLU A 91 -1.85 5.77 -0.31
C GLU A 91 -0.55 5.80 0.49
N LEU A 92 -0.52 6.62 1.54
CA LEU A 92 0.56 6.64 2.52
C LEU A 92 0.11 5.84 3.73
N VAL A 93 0.86 4.79 4.08
CA VAL A 93 0.63 3.93 5.24
C VAL A 93 1.79 4.10 6.24
N GLY A 94 1.45 4.28 7.50
CA GLY A 94 2.41 4.43 8.60
C GLY A 94 2.86 5.86 8.87
N TRP A 95 3.79 6.00 9.82
CA TRP A 95 4.25 7.30 10.32
C TRP A 95 5.45 7.81 9.51
N ASP A 96 5.35 9.02 8.99
CA ASP A 96 6.47 9.69 8.35
C ASP A 96 7.45 10.28 9.39
N ARG A 97 8.58 10.82 8.91
CA ARG A 97 9.61 11.41 9.80
C ARG A 97 9.13 12.69 10.51
N GLY A 98 8.23 13.44 9.89
CA GLY A 98 7.65 14.68 10.41
C GLY A 98 6.46 14.46 11.34
N ASP A 99 5.97 13.22 11.46
CA ASP A 99 4.77 12.89 12.23
C ASP A 99 4.90 13.32 13.70
N THR A 100 3.85 13.99 14.20
CA THR A 100 3.71 14.47 15.58
C THR A 100 2.41 13.98 16.23
N SER A 101 1.69 13.07 15.57
CA SER A 101 0.45 12.49 16.04
C SER A 101 0.68 11.55 17.23
N PRO A 102 -0.39 11.11 17.93
CA PRO A 102 -0.26 9.95 18.81
C PRO A 102 0.41 8.79 18.07
N PHE A 103 1.28 8.06 18.77
CA PHE A 103 2.12 7.00 18.18
C PHE A 103 3.27 7.44 17.27
N PHE A 104 3.56 8.75 17.13
CA PHE A 104 4.71 9.24 16.35
C PHE A 104 6.03 8.53 16.68
N TYR A 105 6.18 8.03 17.92
CA TYR A 105 7.38 7.32 18.37
C TYR A 105 7.70 6.06 17.55
N MET A 106 6.72 5.53 16.82
CA MET A 106 6.90 4.41 15.89
C MET A 106 7.95 4.70 14.82
N LYS A 107 8.11 5.96 14.41
CA LYS A 107 9.21 6.36 13.51
C LYS A 107 10.59 6.02 14.05
N PHE A 108 10.80 6.17 15.36
CA PHE A 108 12.06 5.84 16.00
C PHE A 108 12.27 4.33 16.11
N HIS A 109 11.19 3.55 16.19
CA HIS A 109 11.29 2.09 16.11
C HIS A 109 11.61 1.63 14.68
N GLU A 110 11.06 2.30 13.66
CA GLU A 110 11.33 1.97 12.26
C GLU A 110 12.78 2.29 11.89
N TRP A 111 13.21 3.54 12.10
CA TRP A 111 14.52 4.05 11.67
C TRP A 111 15.62 3.92 12.71
N GLY A 112 15.29 3.56 13.95
CA GLY A 112 16.24 3.50 15.04
C GLY A 112 16.59 4.87 15.62
N THR A 113 17.40 4.83 16.66
CA THR A 113 18.01 5.98 17.33
C THR A 113 19.46 5.64 17.68
N THR A 114 20.21 6.56 18.26
CA THR A 114 21.54 6.26 18.81
C THR A 114 21.52 5.14 19.85
N MET A 115 20.42 4.98 20.59
CA MET A 115 20.29 3.99 21.67
C MET A 115 19.61 2.68 21.23
N HIS A 116 18.80 2.71 20.18
CA HIS A 116 17.98 1.57 19.76
C HIS A 116 18.14 1.30 18.27
N LYS A 117 18.44 0.04 17.91
CA LYS A 117 18.54 -0.37 16.51
C LYS A 117 17.17 -0.28 15.79
N PRO A 118 17.16 0.01 14.48
CA PRO A 118 15.94 -0.01 13.67
C PRO A 118 15.31 -1.40 13.62
N LYS A 119 13.98 -1.44 13.49
CA LYS A 119 13.19 -2.68 13.42
C LYS A 119 12.66 -3.01 12.03
N HIS A 120 12.61 -2.02 11.13
CA HIS A 120 12.23 -2.20 9.72
C HIS A 120 10.88 -2.91 9.52
N PHE A 121 9.87 -2.60 10.33
CA PHE A 121 8.55 -3.21 10.19
C PHE A 121 7.77 -2.62 9.00
N MET A 122 7.95 -1.32 8.68
CA MET A 122 7.31 -0.73 7.50
C MET A 122 7.98 -1.20 6.22
N LEU A 123 9.31 -1.30 6.20
CA LEU A 123 10.04 -1.84 5.06
C LEU A 123 9.62 -3.29 4.77
N ASP A 124 9.48 -4.11 5.80
CA ASP A 124 9.07 -5.51 5.63
C ASP A 124 7.61 -5.65 5.20
N ALA A 125 6.73 -4.74 5.63
CA ALA A 125 5.35 -4.67 5.16
C ALA A 125 5.25 -4.21 3.69
N ALA A 126 6.16 -3.34 3.25
CA ALA A 126 6.13 -2.80 1.88
C ALA A 126 6.38 -3.88 0.81
N ARG A 127 7.25 -4.86 1.09
CA ARG A 127 7.61 -5.92 0.12
C ARG A 127 6.41 -6.73 -0.38
N PRO A 128 5.60 -7.39 0.48
CA PRO A 128 4.41 -8.11 0.04
C PRO A 128 3.36 -7.16 -0.55
N THR A 129 3.29 -5.90 -0.07
CA THR A 129 2.38 -4.89 -0.61
C THR A 129 2.68 -4.55 -2.07
N TYR A 130 3.96 -4.42 -2.44
CA TYR A 130 4.34 -4.17 -3.84
C TYR A 130 4.00 -5.34 -4.75
N GLN A 131 4.17 -6.57 -4.27
CA GLN A 131 3.77 -7.76 -5.01
C GLN A 131 2.24 -7.78 -5.20
N ALA A 132 1.48 -7.57 -4.13
CA ALA A 132 0.03 -7.52 -4.20
C ALA A 132 -0.47 -6.39 -5.11
N LEU A 133 0.17 -5.22 -5.10
CA LEU A 133 -0.15 -4.11 -6.01
C LEU A 133 -0.03 -4.54 -7.47
N LYS A 134 1.04 -5.27 -7.81
CA LYS A 134 1.25 -5.75 -9.18
C LYS A 134 0.14 -6.74 -9.57
N GLU A 135 -0.14 -7.72 -8.72
CA GLU A 135 -1.16 -8.75 -8.97
C GLU A 135 -2.56 -8.12 -9.11
N ILE A 136 -2.92 -7.18 -8.24
CA ILE A 136 -4.19 -6.43 -8.31
C ILE A 136 -4.26 -5.59 -9.60
N ALA A 137 -3.15 -4.95 -9.99
CA ALA A 137 -3.12 -4.15 -11.21
C ALA A 137 -3.31 -5.02 -12.45
N GLU A 138 -2.65 -6.18 -12.52
CA GLU A 138 -2.85 -7.16 -13.61
C GLU A 138 -4.31 -7.62 -13.67
N GLU A 139 -4.89 -8.03 -12.54
CA GLU A 139 -6.29 -8.46 -12.44
C GLU A 139 -7.27 -7.38 -12.92
N GLU A 140 -7.13 -6.15 -12.42
CA GLU A 140 -8.07 -5.06 -12.71
C GLU A 140 -7.90 -4.50 -14.12
N TYR A 141 -6.67 -4.46 -14.65
CA TYR A 141 -6.43 -4.09 -16.04
C TYR A 141 -6.95 -5.14 -17.00
N GLU A 142 -6.66 -6.43 -16.78
CA GLU A 142 -7.16 -7.51 -17.62
C GLU A 142 -8.70 -7.51 -17.66
N LYS A 143 -9.34 -7.37 -16.49
CA LYS A 143 -10.79 -7.26 -16.38
C LYS A 143 -11.34 -6.08 -17.19
N THR A 144 -10.75 -4.90 -17.02
CA THR A 144 -11.21 -3.68 -17.72
C THR A 144 -11.00 -3.81 -19.23
N LEU A 145 -9.89 -4.43 -19.66
CA LEU A 145 -9.59 -4.63 -21.06
C LEU A 145 -10.63 -5.54 -21.73
N LYS A 146 -10.97 -6.68 -21.10
CA LYS A 146 -12.04 -7.58 -21.59
C LYS A 146 -13.38 -6.86 -21.71
N GLU A 147 -13.77 -6.10 -20.69
CA GLU A 147 -15.00 -5.29 -20.71
C GLU A 147 -15.02 -4.27 -21.86
N LYS A 148 -13.87 -3.67 -22.19
CA LYS A 148 -13.73 -2.69 -23.28
C LYS A 148 -13.69 -3.34 -24.68
N LEU A 149 -13.13 -4.55 -24.79
CA LEU A 149 -13.07 -5.32 -26.03
C LEU A 149 -14.38 -6.08 -26.34
N GLY A 150 -15.28 -6.18 -25.36
CA GLY A 150 -16.57 -6.86 -25.51
C GLY A 150 -16.47 -8.39 -25.37
N GLU A 151 -15.44 -8.86 -24.65
CA GLU A 151 -15.20 -10.27 -24.32
C GLU A 151 -15.77 -10.68 -22.96
#